data_AF-A0A8T4JC39-F1
#
_entry.id   AF-A0A8T4JC39-F1
#
_cell.length_a   1.000
_cell.length_b   1.000
_cell.length_c   1.000
_cell.angle_alpha   90.00
_cell.angle_beta   90.00
_cell.angle_gamma   90.00
#
_symmetry.space_group_name_H-M   'P 1'
#
loop_
_entity.id
_entity.type
_entity.pdbx_description
1 polymer ?
#
loop_
_entity_poly.entity_id
_entity_poly.type
_entity_poly.pdbx_seq_one_letter_code
_entity_poly.pdbx_strand_id
1 'polypeptide(L)'
;MTPNKRWRVKHPDIWQAGKKKYYDQFHPTINKCQLYTADEDALIITSELSDRDLHGCLGRSVAAIQNRRSKLRKRVGSHLLIMHKNLR
;
A
#
# COMPACT_ATOMS: atom_id res chain seq x y z
N MET A 1 -17.82 -30.29 11.59
CA MET A 1 -18.20 -30.87 10.27
C MET A 1 -18.23 -29.76 9.23
N THR A 2 -17.54 -29.94 8.10
CA THR A 2 -17.60 -29.00 6.98
C THR A 2 -18.84 -29.28 6.12
N PRO A 3 -19.58 -28.25 5.65
CA PRO A 3 -20.77 -28.47 4.83
C PRO A 3 -20.46 -29.17 3.51
N ASN A 4 -21.29 -30.14 3.13
CA ASN A 4 -21.13 -30.88 1.87
C ASN A 4 -21.38 -29.97 0.64
N LYS A 5 -20.98 -30.44 -0.54
CA LYS A 5 -21.04 -29.64 -1.79
C LYS A 5 -22.47 -29.23 -2.18
N ARG A 6 -23.46 -30.12 -1.97
CA ARG A 6 -24.87 -29.86 -2.29
C ARG A 6 -25.46 -28.74 -1.42
N TRP A 7 -25.10 -28.71 -0.15
CA TRP A 7 -25.55 -27.67 0.78
C TRP A 7 -25.00 -26.29 0.39
N ARG A 8 -23.72 -26.19 -0.01
CA ARG A 8 -23.09 -24.95 -0.46
C ARG A 8 -23.74 -24.33 -1.70
N VAL A 9 -24.27 -25.16 -2.60
CA VAL A 9 -24.99 -24.70 -3.80
C VAL A 9 -26.38 -24.17 -3.44
N LYS A 10 -27.06 -24.76 -2.45
CA LYS A 10 -28.38 -24.31 -1.98
C LYS A 10 -28.32 -23.05 -1.11
N HIS A 11 -27.20 -22.83 -0.43
CA HIS A 11 -26.98 -21.70 0.49
C HIS A 11 -25.68 -20.95 0.17
N PRO A 12 -25.57 -20.35 -1.04
CA PRO A 12 -24.34 -19.70 -1.47
C PRO A 12 -24.02 -18.47 -0.62
N ASP A 13 -25.03 -17.72 -0.20
CA ASP A 13 -24.95 -16.54 0.67
C ASP A 13 -24.39 -16.88 2.06
N ILE A 14 -24.94 -17.90 2.72
CA ILE A 14 -24.50 -18.34 4.05
C ILE A 14 -23.06 -18.87 3.99
N TRP A 15 -22.75 -19.65 2.94
CA TRP A 15 -21.39 -20.16 2.73
C TRP A 15 -20.38 -19.02 2.51
N GLN A 16 -20.72 -18.03 1.68
CA GLN A 16 -19.86 -16.87 1.43
C GLN A 16 -19.69 -16.00 2.68
N ALA A 17 -20.75 -15.77 3.44
CA ALA A 17 -20.69 -15.02 4.70
C ALA A 17 -19.81 -15.73 5.74
N GLY A 18 -19.94 -17.05 5.89
CA GLY A 18 -19.10 -17.86 6.78
C GLY A 18 -17.63 -17.83 6.34
N LYS A 19 -17.38 -17.94 5.03
CA LYS A 19 -16.03 -17.82 4.47
C LYS A 19 -15.45 -16.43 4.73
N LYS A 20 -16.21 -15.36 4.48
CA LYS A 20 -15.77 -13.98 4.73
C LYS A 20 -15.42 -13.78 6.21
N LYS A 21 -16.30 -14.20 7.13
CA LYS A 21 -16.07 -14.13 8.58
C LYS A 21 -14.81 -14.87 9.01
N TYR A 22 -14.57 -16.07 8.45
CA TYR A 22 -13.35 -16.84 8.71
C TYR A 22 -12.10 -16.06 8.30
N TYR A 23 -12.05 -15.49 7.10
CA TYR A 23 -10.88 -14.70 6.68
C TYR A 23 -10.77 -13.35 7.41
N ASP A 24 -11.88 -12.66 7.69
CA ASP A 24 -11.86 -11.40 8.45
C ASP A 24 -11.26 -11.58 9.86
N GLN A 25 -11.49 -12.74 10.51
CA GLN A 25 -10.92 -13.06 11.82
C GLN A 25 -9.38 -13.11 11.80
N PHE A 26 -8.78 -13.59 10.71
CA PHE A 26 -7.33 -13.76 10.58
C PHE A 26 -6.65 -12.67 9.74
N HIS A 27 -7.43 -11.81 9.09
CA HIS A 27 -6.96 -10.66 8.33
C HIS A 27 -7.61 -9.37 8.85
N PRO A 28 -7.33 -8.97 10.11
CA PRO A 28 -7.84 -7.72 10.65
C PRO A 28 -7.28 -6.58 9.81
N THR A 29 -8.10 -6.09 8.88
CA THR A 29 -7.81 -4.98 7.97
C THR A 29 -6.38 -5.00 7.45
N ILE A 30 -6.08 -5.90 6.50
CA ILE A 30 -4.90 -5.73 5.63
C ILE A 30 -4.92 -4.26 5.20
N ASN A 31 -3.92 -3.50 5.68
CA ASN A 31 -3.82 -2.06 5.51
C ASN A 31 -4.31 -1.71 4.11
N LYS A 32 -5.52 -1.15 4.01
CA LYS A 32 -6.05 -0.66 2.73
C LYS A 32 -4.93 0.17 2.16
N CYS A 33 -4.43 -0.18 0.97
CA CYS A 33 -3.31 0.47 0.31
C CYS A 33 -3.61 1.96 0.20
N GLN A 34 -3.33 2.73 1.26
CA GLN A 34 -3.62 4.13 1.27
C GLN A 34 -2.63 4.74 0.29
N LEU A 35 -3.18 5.40 -0.71
CA LEU A 35 -2.39 6.13 -1.69
C LEU A 35 -1.57 7.19 -0.97
N TYR A 36 -0.38 7.47 -1.48
CA TYR A 36 0.40 8.62 -1.01
C TYR A 36 -0.17 9.87 -1.68
N THR A 37 -0.45 10.89 -0.88
CA THR A 37 -0.81 12.23 -1.34
C THR A 37 0.42 12.96 -1.88
N ALA A 38 0.20 14.04 -2.64
CA ALA A 38 1.29 14.84 -3.18
C ALA A 38 2.14 15.47 -2.07
N ASP A 39 1.52 15.88 -0.96
CA ASP A 39 2.21 16.46 0.19
C ASP A 39 3.07 15.42 0.92
N GLU A 40 2.57 14.19 1.08
CA GLU A 40 3.35 13.09 1.62
C GLU A 40 4.54 12.73 0.71
N ASP A 41 4.35 12.71 -0.60
CA ASP A 41 5.43 12.48 -1.56
C ASP A 41 6.49 13.58 -1.51
N ALA A 42 6.07 14.85 -1.42
CA ALA A 42 6.97 15.98 -1.25
C ALA A 42 7.78 15.81 0.03
N LEU A 43 7.13 15.52 1.17
CA LEU A 43 7.81 15.30 2.43
C LEU A 43 8.81 14.14 2.35
N ILE A 44 8.46 13.02 1.71
CA ILE A 44 9.35 11.85 1.60
C ILE A 44 10.61 12.15 0.77
N ILE A 45 10.52 13.03 -0.24
CA ILE A 45 11.64 13.33 -1.14
C ILE A 45 12.47 14.55 -0.72
N THR A 46 11.85 15.57 -0.12
CA THR A 46 12.54 16.83 0.23
C THR A 46 13.08 16.83 1.65
N SER A 47 12.50 16.06 2.58
CA SER A 47 12.95 16.06 3.96
C SER A 47 14.28 15.30 4.14
N GLU A 48 15.16 15.86 4.96
CA GLU A 48 16.33 15.16 5.50
C GLU A 48 15.98 14.24 6.68
N LEU A 49 14.69 14.09 6.99
CA LEU A 49 14.20 13.24 8.06
C LEU A 49 14.53 11.76 7.79
N SER A 50 14.88 11.06 8.87
CA SER A 50 15.11 9.62 8.82
C SER A 50 13.79 8.89 8.55
N ASP A 51 13.87 7.67 8.00
CA ASP A 51 12.66 6.87 7.76
C ASP A 51 11.88 6.57 9.05
N ARG A 52 12.56 6.56 10.21
CA ARG A 52 11.93 6.37 11.53
C ARG A 52 11.11 7.59 11.94
N ASP A 53 11.63 8.78 11.67
CA ASP A 53 10.91 10.02 11.99
C ASP A 53 9.71 10.20 11.06
N LEU A 54 9.89 9.91 9.76
CA LEU A 54 8.80 9.91 8.79
C LEU A 54 7.71 8.88 9.12
N HIS A 55 8.07 7.72 9.68
CA HIS A 55 7.09 6.76 10.18
C HIS A 55 6.18 7.38 11.25
N GLY A 56 6.77 8.11 12.21
CA GLY A 56 6.02 8.81 13.25
C GLY A 56 5.12 9.92 12.68
N CYS A 57 5.59 10.64 11.65
CA CYS A 57 4.82 11.72 11.03
C CYS A 57 3.68 11.23 10.13
N LEU A 58 3.90 10.15 9.37
CA LEU A 58 2.98 9.69 8.32
C LEU A 58 2.05 8.55 8.78
N GLY A 59 2.34 7.93 9.92
CA GLY A 59 1.61 6.74 10.37
C GLY A 59 1.77 5.54 9.43
N ARG A 60 2.79 5.55 8.56
CA ARG A 60 3.09 4.46 7.61
C ARG A 60 4.30 3.67 8.07
N SER A 61 4.36 2.38 7.78
CA SER A 61 5.53 1.58 8.14
C SER A 61 6.81 2.10 7.45
N VAL A 62 7.95 1.96 8.13
CA VAL A 62 9.28 2.31 7.60
C VAL A 62 9.52 1.68 6.22
N ALA A 63 9.14 0.41 6.05
CA ALA A 63 9.27 -0.30 4.78
C ALA A 63 8.40 0.31 3.66
N ALA A 64 7.20 0.82 3.97
CA ALA A 64 6.36 1.50 2.99
C ALA A 64 6.99 2.82 2.54
N ILE A 65 7.61 3.56 3.48
CA ILE A 65 8.29 4.84 3.21
C ILE A 65 9.54 4.60 2.34
N GLN A 66 10.37 3.61 2.68
CA GLN A 66 11.54 3.23 1.88
C GLN A 66 11.18 2.86 0.44
N ASN A 67 10.15 2.02 0.28
CA ASN A 67 9.64 1.65 -1.03
C ASN A 67 9.14 2.87 -1.82
N ARG A 68 8.46 3.80 -1.17
CA ARG A 68 7.96 5.02 -1.82
C ARG A 68 9.10 5.94 -2.22
N ARG A 69 10.06 6.20 -1.32
CA ARG A 69 11.25 7.02 -1.54
C ARG A 69 12.07 6.50 -2.72
N SER A 70 12.29 5.19 -2.82
CA SER A 70 12.95 4.56 -3.97
C SER A 70 12.21 4.79 -5.29
N LYS A 71 10.87 4.65 -5.30
CA LYS A 71 10.04 4.92 -6.49
C LYS A 71 10.07 6.39 -6.91
N LEU A 72 9.97 7.31 -5.96
CA LEU A 72 10.02 8.76 -6.24
C LEU A 72 11.40 9.17 -6.77
N ARG A 73 12.49 8.64 -6.19
CA ARG A 73 13.86 8.87 -6.70
C ARG A 73 14.03 8.36 -8.13
N LYS A 74 13.50 7.18 -8.48
CA LYS A 74 13.51 6.69 -9.86
C LYS A 74 12.77 7.64 -10.81
N ARG A 75 11.62 8.18 -10.41
CA ARG A 75 10.86 9.15 -11.22
C ARG A 75 11.62 10.47 -11.38
N VAL A 76 12.21 11.02 -10.31
CA VAL A 76 12.97 12.27 -10.37
C VAL A 76 14.27 12.12 -11.15
N GLY A 77 15.01 11.01 -10.99
CA GLY A 77 16.18 10.71 -11.81
C GLY A 77 15.83 10.57 -13.30
N SER A 78 14.66 10.02 -13.60
CA SER A 78 14.12 10.00 -14.98
C SER A 78 13.76 11.40 -15.48
N HIS A 79 13.26 12.29 -14.62
CA HIS A 79 12.88 13.66 -14.97
C HIS A 79 14.10 14.58 -15.17
N LEU A 80 15.14 14.46 -14.34
CA LEU A 80 16.41 15.17 -14.50
C LEU A 80 17.15 14.75 -15.77
N LEU A 81 17.10 13.47 -16.17
CA LEU A 81 17.67 12.99 -17.43
C LEU A 81 16.93 13.50 -18.69
N ILE A 82 15.66 13.92 -18.56
CA ILE A 82 14.89 14.50 -19.66
C ILE A 82 15.17 16.01 -19.78
N MET A 83 15.39 16.71 -18.66
CA MET A 83 15.65 18.16 -18.65
C MET A 83 17.04 18.53 -19.19
N HIS A 84 18.05 17.65 -19.07
CA HIS A 84 19.39 17.90 -19.62
C HIS A 84 19.55 17.64 -21.13
N LYS A 85 18.49 17.23 -21.85
CA LYS A 85 18.56 16.93 -23.30
C LYS A 85 18.02 18.03 -24.22
N ASN A 86 17.53 19.15 -23.68
CA ASN A 86 16.94 20.26 -24.44
C ASN A 86 17.79 21.55 -24.43
N LEU A 87 19.08 21.44 -24.16
CA LEU A 87 20.04 22.51 -24.39
C LEU A 87 21.06 22.02 -25.43
N ARG A 88 20.68 22.13 -26.71
CA ARG A 88 21.60 22.01 -27.84
C ARG A 88 21.38 23.18 -28.78
#